data_AF-A0A936G580-F1
#
_entry.id   AF-A0A936G580-F1
#
_cell.length_a   1.000
_cell.length_b   1.000
_cell.length_c   1.000
_cell.angle_alpha   90.00
_cell.angle_beta   90.00
_cell.angle_gamma   90.00
#
_symmetry.space_group_name_H-M   'P 1'
#
loop_
_entity.id
_entity.type
_entity.pdbx_description
1 polymer ?
#
loop_
_entity_poly.entity_id
_entity_poly.type
_entity_poly.pdbx_seq_one_letter_code
_entity_poly.pdbx_strand_id
1 'polypeptide(L)'
;MDTLKKTLAVFCAGFFVITAVAALFFFNFDRRAFTTETYQKAFAREDFYNKLPGIMADVMMSSTTDQSQFPVVMRGMSREAWEAFFRTLLPPEALKTMGDDALNSTFAYISMQTDTAQINLAPLKASMVGETSVQAVLSLLGTQPQCTFEQIAQMTLGLFSGGQIEFCNPPAELYPALTPIIQSQMQFTAAAIPDQITIITAPLENDPRPRLKTVRFFMRLSPLLPLAFLLGVTLFAVRSIKSWLMWWGIPFFITGLLAFVMSLIGAPVFGAVFQRMLVNRMSTYLPTILLEYGNDLAAAMVKALLNPILWQGLLLAFLGLGMAAAGYFIKERTIS
;
A
#
# COMPACT_ATOMS: atom_id res chain seq x y z
N MET A 1 17.84 17.49 50.31
CA MET A 1 17.36 17.95 48.97
C MET A 1 17.94 17.13 47.81
N ASP A 2 19.16 16.60 47.90
CA ASP A 2 19.78 15.85 46.79
C ASP A 2 19.08 14.53 46.44
N THR A 3 18.59 13.79 47.44
CA THR A 3 17.85 12.54 47.21
C THR A 3 16.60 12.76 46.37
N LEU A 4 15.84 13.83 46.66
CA LEU A 4 14.62 14.18 45.92
C LEU A 4 14.93 14.52 44.45
N LYS A 5 15.96 15.36 44.21
CA LYS A 5 16.38 15.72 42.84
C LYS A 5 16.82 14.49 42.05
N LYS A 6 17.57 13.58 42.69
CA LYS A 6 18.00 12.32 42.06
C LYS A 6 16.82 11.42 41.71
N THR A 7 15.85 11.26 42.62
CA THR A 7 14.64 10.47 42.35
C THR A 7 13.82 11.06 41.19
N LEU A 8 13.65 12.38 41.17
CA LEU A 8 12.97 13.08 40.06
C LEU A 8 13.71 12.87 38.73
N ALA A 9 15.04 12.96 38.71
CA ALA A 9 15.82 12.71 37.50
C ALA A 9 15.68 11.28 36.98
N VAL A 10 15.70 10.27 37.86
CA VAL A 10 15.47 8.86 37.48
C VAL A 10 14.07 8.69 36.89
N PHE A 11 13.07 9.29 37.50
CA PHE A 11 11.70 9.29 37.00
C PHE A 11 11.62 9.94 35.61
N CYS A 12 12.16 11.15 35.44
CA CYS A 12 12.21 11.83 34.15
C CYS A 12 12.96 11.01 33.08
N ALA A 13 14.05 10.34 33.44
CA ALA A 13 14.79 9.48 32.51
C ALA A 13 13.96 8.26 32.09
N GLY A 14 13.22 7.63 33.01
CA GLY A 14 12.31 6.53 32.68
C GLY A 14 11.18 6.96 31.75
N PHE A 15 10.54 8.10 32.04
CA PHE A 15 9.50 8.67 31.18
C PHE A 15 10.04 9.14 29.83
N PHE A 16 11.25 9.69 29.81
CA PHE A 16 11.95 10.02 28.56
C PHE A 16 12.05 8.79 27.67
N VAL A 17 12.52 7.63 28.18
CA VAL A 17 12.67 6.42 27.38
C VAL A 17 11.33 6.00 26.77
N ILE A 18 10.28 5.88 27.60
CA ILE A 18 8.96 5.43 27.15
C ILE A 18 8.39 6.38 26.09
N THR A 19 8.44 7.68 26.37
CA THR A 19 7.85 8.70 25.48
C THR A 19 8.68 8.93 24.23
N ALA A 20 10.00 8.75 24.28
CA ALA A 20 10.88 8.88 23.13
C ALA A 20 10.70 7.70 22.16
N VAL A 21 10.56 6.47 22.67
CA VAL A 21 10.19 5.31 21.83
C VAL A 21 8.83 5.58 21.17
N ALA A 22 7.80 5.91 21.95
CA ALA A 22 6.48 6.21 21.39
C ALA A 22 6.52 7.35 20.34
N ALA A 23 7.28 8.41 20.62
CA ALA A 23 7.43 9.54 19.72
C ALA A 23 8.15 9.18 18.41
N LEU A 24 9.18 8.32 18.45
CA LEU A 24 9.84 7.81 17.24
C LEU A 24 8.83 7.07 16.35
N PHE A 25 7.99 6.21 16.94
CA PHE A 25 6.97 5.50 16.17
C PHE A 25 5.91 6.45 15.62
N PHE A 26 5.27 7.27 16.46
CA PHE A 26 4.18 8.15 16.04
C PHE A 26 4.62 9.21 15.02
N PHE A 27 5.78 9.81 15.22
CA PHE A 27 6.28 10.83 14.30
C PHE A 27 6.63 10.23 12.92
N ASN A 28 7.28 9.07 12.88
CA ASN A 28 7.56 8.40 11.59
C ASN A 28 6.28 7.88 10.94
N PHE A 29 5.34 7.36 11.74
CA PHE A 29 4.05 6.92 11.23
C PHE A 29 3.27 8.07 10.59
N ASP A 30 3.16 9.24 11.24
CA ASP A 30 2.49 10.40 10.62
C ASP A 30 3.16 10.80 9.29
N ARG A 31 4.50 10.84 9.26
CA ARG A 31 5.26 11.27 8.08
C ARG A 31 5.25 10.28 6.93
N ARG A 32 5.02 8.99 7.17
CA ARG A 32 5.12 7.95 6.14
C ARG A 32 3.79 7.29 5.83
N ALA A 33 3.03 6.88 6.83
CA ALA A 33 1.75 6.18 6.65
C ALA A 33 0.67 7.07 6.01
N PHE A 34 0.81 8.40 6.08
CA PHE A 34 -0.15 9.33 5.49
C PHE A 34 0.40 10.10 4.29
N THR A 35 1.30 9.47 3.53
CA THR A 35 1.89 10.04 2.31
C THR A 35 1.78 9.06 1.16
N THR A 36 1.23 9.48 0.03
CA THR A 36 1.06 8.64 -1.16
C THR A 36 2.39 8.06 -1.66
N GLU A 37 3.46 8.85 -1.64
CA GLU A 37 4.80 8.43 -2.10
C GLU A 37 5.31 7.17 -1.41
N THR A 38 4.97 6.96 -0.13
CA THR A 38 5.40 5.76 0.61
C THR A 38 4.78 4.50 0.00
N TYR A 39 3.54 4.57 -0.43
CA TYR A 39 2.78 3.45 -1.00
C TYR A 39 3.18 3.21 -2.46
N GLN A 40 3.32 4.28 -3.25
CA GLN A 40 3.81 4.19 -4.63
C GLN A 40 5.21 3.55 -4.69
N LYS A 41 6.12 3.92 -3.77
CA LYS A 41 7.45 3.30 -3.67
C LYS A 41 7.38 1.84 -3.24
N ALA A 42 6.47 1.49 -2.33
CA ALA A 42 6.25 0.09 -1.94
C ALA A 42 5.74 -0.74 -3.13
N PHE A 43 4.76 -0.23 -3.88
CA PHE A 43 4.19 -0.91 -5.04
C PHE A 43 5.21 -1.08 -6.16
N ALA A 44 6.01 -0.05 -6.44
CA ALA A 44 7.09 -0.14 -7.42
C ALA A 44 8.19 -1.13 -7.00
N ARG A 45 8.52 -1.21 -5.71
CA ARG A 45 9.55 -2.12 -5.20
C ARG A 45 9.15 -3.60 -5.31
N GLU A 46 7.88 -3.89 -5.05
CA GLU A 46 7.33 -5.25 -5.08
C GLU A 46 6.84 -5.68 -6.47
N ASP A 47 7.11 -4.86 -7.48
CA ASP A 47 6.67 -5.07 -8.86
C ASP A 47 5.15 -5.30 -8.97
N PHE A 48 4.40 -4.60 -8.11
CA PHE A 48 2.98 -4.87 -7.87
C PHE A 48 2.16 -4.73 -9.16
N TYR A 49 2.42 -3.66 -9.93
CA TYR A 49 1.68 -3.39 -11.17
C TYR A 49 1.92 -4.45 -12.26
N ASN A 50 3.07 -5.11 -12.25
CA ASN A 50 3.37 -6.22 -13.17
C ASN A 50 2.69 -7.54 -12.77
N LYS A 51 2.36 -7.70 -11.48
CA LYS A 51 1.65 -8.88 -10.96
C LYS A 51 0.13 -8.76 -11.10
N LEU A 52 -0.39 -7.53 -11.18
CA LEU A 52 -1.83 -7.25 -11.26
C LEU A 52 -2.57 -8.03 -12.37
N PRO A 53 -2.08 -8.14 -13.62
CA PRO A 53 -2.76 -8.93 -14.64
C PRO A 53 -2.96 -10.40 -14.25
N GLY A 54 -1.96 -11.02 -13.59
CA GLY A 54 -2.06 -12.39 -13.07
C GLY A 54 -3.07 -12.50 -11.92
N ILE A 55 -3.11 -11.51 -11.03
CA ILE A 55 -4.10 -11.44 -9.95
C ILE A 55 -5.52 -11.32 -10.53
N MET A 56 -5.72 -10.48 -11.56
CA MET A 56 -7.00 -10.34 -12.23
C MET A 56 -7.43 -11.65 -12.89
N ALA A 57 -6.51 -12.37 -13.54
CA ALA A 57 -6.77 -13.70 -14.08
C ALA A 57 -7.20 -14.70 -13.00
N ASP A 58 -6.52 -14.71 -11.86
CA ASP A 58 -6.88 -15.56 -10.71
C ASP A 58 -8.27 -15.23 -10.16
N VAL A 59 -8.64 -13.94 -10.11
CA VAL A 59 -9.98 -13.52 -9.70
C VAL A 59 -11.04 -14.02 -10.68
N MET A 60 -10.82 -13.89 -12.00
CA MET A 60 -11.76 -14.38 -13.02
C MET A 60 -11.94 -15.90 -12.97
N MET A 61 -10.90 -16.65 -12.60
CA MET A 61 -10.98 -18.10 -12.44
C MET A 61 -11.63 -18.54 -11.12
N SER A 62 -11.42 -17.77 -10.05
CA SER A 62 -11.90 -18.11 -8.70
C SER A 62 -13.32 -17.59 -8.40
N SER A 63 -13.84 -16.66 -9.21
CA SER A 63 -15.26 -16.28 -9.21
C SER A 63 -16.13 -17.48 -9.61
N THR A 64 -16.44 -18.29 -8.61
CA THR A 64 -17.34 -19.46 -8.62
C THR A 64 -18.81 -19.07 -8.61
N THR A 65 -19.13 -17.78 -8.63
CA THR A 65 -20.49 -17.28 -8.73
C THR A 65 -20.97 -17.44 -10.17
N ASP A 66 -21.60 -18.58 -10.43
CA ASP A 66 -22.44 -18.87 -11.58
C ASP A 66 -21.81 -18.42 -12.92
N GLN A 67 -20.86 -19.21 -13.45
CA GLN A 67 -20.23 -18.97 -14.76
C GLN A 67 -21.23 -18.72 -15.91
N SER A 68 -22.51 -19.04 -15.69
CA SER A 68 -23.63 -18.67 -16.55
C SER A 68 -23.81 -17.15 -16.73
N GLN A 69 -23.37 -16.32 -15.78
CA GLN A 69 -23.44 -14.84 -15.86
C GLN A 69 -22.32 -14.22 -16.70
N PHE A 70 -21.20 -14.93 -16.87
CA PHE A 70 -20.20 -14.47 -17.82
C PHE A 70 -20.75 -14.60 -19.25
N PRO A 71 -20.45 -13.61 -20.12
CA PRO A 71 -20.61 -13.80 -21.55
C PRO A 71 -19.98 -15.12 -21.95
N VAL A 72 -20.66 -15.89 -22.81
CA VAL A 72 -20.21 -17.24 -23.24
C VAL A 72 -18.73 -17.24 -23.67
N VAL A 73 -18.30 -16.13 -24.27
CA VAL A 73 -16.92 -15.76 -24.66
C VAL A 73 -15.87 -16.02 -23.58
N MET A 74 -16.22 -15.79 -22.32
CA MET A 74 -15.30 -15.77 -21.19
C MET A 74 -15.27 -17.11 -20.42
N ARG A 75 -16.12 -18.07 -20.81
CA ARG A 75 -16.22 -19.38 -20.16
C ARG A 75 -15.13 -20.31 -20.71
N GLY A 76 -14.45 -21.04 -19.81
CA GLY A 76 -13.47 -22.05 -20.18
C GLY A 76 -12.09 -21.52 -20.58
N MET A 77 -11.83 -20.22 -20.43
CA MET A 77 -10.50 -19.65 -20.72
C MET A 77 -9.49 -20.05 -19.63
N SER A 78 -8.26 -20.35 -20.05
CA SER A 78 -7.17 -20.67 -19.13
C SER A 78 -6.71 -19.41 -18.38
N ARG A 79 -5.98 -19.63 -17.28
CA ARG A 79 -5.35 -18.55 -16.50
C ARG A 79 -4.44 -17.69 -17.38
N GLU A 80 -3.62 -18.36 -18.19
CA GLU A 80 -2.61 -17.74 -19.04
C GLU A 80 -3.26 -16.88 -20.13
N ALA A 81 -4.39 -17.34 -20.69
CA ALA A 81 -5.17 -16.57 -21.65
C ALA A 81 -5.74 -15.29 -21.02
N TRP A 82 -6.26 -15.39 -19.80
CA TRP A 82 -6.73 -14.23 -19.04
C TRP A 82 -5.60 -13.25 -18.70
N GLU A 83 -4.46 -13.76 -18.23
CA GLU A 83 -3.33 -12.90 -17.88
C GLU A 83 -2.79 -12.19 -19.12
N ALA A 84 -2.63 -12.89 -20.24
CA ALA A 84 -2.19 -12.30 -21.51
C ALA A 84 -3.16 -11.22 -22.00
N PHE A 85 -4.46 -11.48 -21.89
CA PHE A 85 -5.50 -10.50 -22.21
C PHE A 85 -5.37 -9.24 -21.34
N PHE A 86 -5.32 -9.40 -20.01
CA PHE A 86 -5.21 -8.25 -19.10
C PHE A 86 -3.89 -7.50 -19.26
N ARG A 87 -2.77 -8.20 -19.49
CA ARG A 87 -1.47 -7.57 -19.71
C ARG A 87 -1.42 -6.76 -20.99
N THR A 88 -2.14 -7.19 -22.03
CA THR A 88 -2.23 -6.47 -23.30
C THR A 88 -3.20 -5.30 -23.21
N LEU A 89 -4.35 -5.48 -22.56
CA LEU A 89 -5.37 -4.44 -22.42
C LEU A 89 -4.96 -3.37 -21.40
N LEU A 90 -4.33 -3.76 -20.30
CA LEU A 90 -3.89 -2.92 -19.21
C LEU A 90 -2.40 -3.13 -18.97
N PRO A 91 -1.54 -2.52 -19.80
CA PRO A 91 -0.11 -2.63 -19.60
C PRO A 91 0.30 -2.04 -18.24
N PRO A 92 1.44 -2.50 -17.67
CA PRO A 92 1.88 -2.10 -16.33
C PRO A 92 1.97 -0.59 -16.12
N GLU A 93 2.29 0.19 -17.17
CA GLU A 93 2.38 1.65 -17.14
C GLU A 93 1.00 2.30 -16.97
N ALA A 94 -0.03 1.75 -17.62
CA ALA A 94 -1.41 2.21 -17.46
C ALA A 94 -1.94 1.86 -16.06
N LEU A 95 -1.69 0.63 -15.60
CA LEU A 95 -2.04 0.19 -14.24
C LEU A 95 -1.34 1.05 -13.18
N LYS A 96 -0.07 1.38 -13.38
CA LYS A 96 0.68 2.27 -12.50
C LYS A 96 0.05 3.65 -12.45
N THR A 97 -0.29 4.23 -13.60
CA THR A 97 -0.91 5.56 -13.67
C THR A 97 -2.26 5.57 -12.95
N MET A 98 -3.12 4.59 -13.23
CA MET A 98 -4.43 4.46 -12.56
C MET A 98 -4.29 4.23 -11.05
N GLY A 99 -3.34 3.38 -10.63
CA GLY A 99 -3.07 3.09 -9.23
C GLY A 99 -2.52 4.30 -8.47
N ASP A 100 -1.59 5.03 -9.09
CA ASP A 100 -1.01 6.24 -8.51
C ASP A 100 -2.06 7.36 -8.37
N ASP A 101 -2.93 7.54 -9.38
CA ASP A 101 -4.07 8.47 -9.33
C ASP A 101 -5.07 8.08 -8.24
N ALA A 102 -5.41 6.80 -8.14
CA ALA A 102 -6.32 6.29 -7.10
C ALA A 102 -5.76 6.49 -5.70
N LEU A 103 -4.46 6.24 -5.50
CA LEU A 103 -3.79 6.54 -4.23
C LEU A 103 -3.81 8.04 -3.93
N ASN A 104 -3.46 8.88 -4.90
CA ASN A 104 -3.46 10.34 -4.74
C ASN A 104 -4.85 10.85 -4.35
N SER A 105 -5.89 10.39 -5.04
CA SER A 105 -7.27 10.74 -4.74
C SER A 105 -7.71 10.26 -3.35
N THR A 106 -7.32 9.04 -2.95
CA THR A 106 -7.60 8.49 -1.63
C THR A 106 -6.91 9.28 -0.51
N PHE A 107 -5.65 9.66 -0.69
CA PHE A 107 -4.93 10.48 0.29
C PHE A 107 -5.43 11.93 0.32
N ALA A 108 -5.84 12.50 -0.80
CA ALA A 108 -6.52 13.80 -0.84
C ALA A 108 -7.83 13.74 -0.04
N TYR A 109 -8.61 12.66 -0.19
CA TYR A 109 -9.82 12.43 0.58
C TYR A 109 -9.55 12.29 2.08
N ILE A 110 -8.64 11.40 2.48
CA ILE A 110 -8.29 11.14 3.90
C ILE A 110 -7.69 12.38 4.57
N SER A 111 -6.97 13.22 3.81
CA SER A 111 -6.42 14.49 4.30
C SER A 111 -7.42 15.65 4.30
N MET A 112 -8.68 15.41 3.89
CA MET A 112 -9.74 16.41 3.75
C MET A 112 -9.39 17.53 2.76
N GLN A 113 -8.62 17.23 1.71
CA GLN A 113 -8.44 18.11 0.56
C GLN A 113 -9.61 17.99 -0.42
N THR A 114 -10.22 16.80 -0.48
CA THR A 114 -11.41 16.50 -1.28
C THR A 114 -12.44 15.74 -0.45
N ASP A 115 -13.72 15.81 -0.84
CA ASP A 115 -14.80 15.04 -0.22
C ASP A 115 -15.08 13.71 -0.90
N THR A 116 -14.35 13.40 -1.97
CA THR A 116 -14.47 12.14 -2.70
C THR A 116 -13.09 11.59 -3.04
N ALA A 117 -12.96 10.27 -3.00
CA ALA A 117 -11.87 9.52 -3.62
C ALA A 117 -12.39 8.88 -4.91
N GLN A 118 -11.66 9.07 -6.01
CA GLN A 118 -12.06 8.65 -7.35
C GLN A 118 -10.94 7.86 -8.03
N ILE A 119 -11.30 6.92 -8.91
CA ILE A 119 -10.38 6.24 -9.82
C ILE A 119 -10.55 6.86 -11.19
N ASN A 120 -9.43 7.26 -11.79
CA ASN A 120 -9.36 7.68 -13.18
C ASN A 120 -9.34 6.44 -14.10
N LEU A 121 -10.38 6.29 -14.93
CA LEU A 121 -10.52 5.21 -15.90
C LEU A 121 -10.10 5.64 -17.31
N ALA A 122 -9.66 6.89 -17.51
CA ALA A 122 -9.21 7.36 -18.82
C ALA A 122 -8.10 6.48 -19.44
N PRO A 123 -7.09 5.97 -18.69
CA PRO A 123 -6.09 5.07 -19.26
C PRO A 123 -6.70 3.75 -19.75
N LEU A 124 -7.64 3.17 -19.01
CA LEU A 124 -8.37 1.97 -19.42
C LEU A 124 -9.17 2.23 -20.71
N LYS A 125 -9.91 3.35 -20.77
CA LYS A 125 -10.69 3.73 -21.96
C LYS A 125 -9.80 3.95 -23.17
N ALA A 126 -8.65 4.59 -22.99
CA ALA A 126 -7.67 4.79 -24.06
C ALA A 126 -7.17 3.45 -24.61
N SER A 127 -6.84 2.49 -23.73
CA SER A 127 -6.44 1.14 -24.14
C SER A 127 -7.56 0.36 -24.83
N MET A 128 -8.82 0.56 -24.41
CA MET A 128 -10.00 -0.07 -25.01
C MET A 128 -10.33 0.49 -26.40
N VAL A 129 -10.07 1.77 -26.66
CA VAL A 129 -10.35 2.40 -27.97
C VAL A 129 -9.19 2.22 -28.95
N GLY A 130 -7.97 2.02 -28.44
CA GLY A 130 -6.76 1.84 -29.23
C GLY A 130 -6.60 0.44 -29.83
N GLU A 131 -5.55 0.28 -30.64
CA GLU A 131 -5.18 -1.00 -31.29
C GLU A 131 -4.85 -2.11 -30.28
N THR A 132 -4.43 -1.75 -29.07
CA THR A 132 -4.17 -2.66 -27.95
C THR A 132 -5.38 -3.52 -27.60
N SER A 133 -6.59 -2.97 -27.71
CA SER A 133 -7.83 -3.73 -27.46
C SER A 133 -8.06 -4.83 -28.50
N VAL A 134 -7.83 -4.51 -29.77
CA VAL A 134 -7.97 -5.45 -30.88
C VAL A 134 -6.94 -6.56 -30.73
N GLN A 135 -5.69 -6.21 -30.44
CA GLN A 135 -4.63 -7.18 -30.19
C GLN A 135 -4.93 -8.06 -28.97
N ALA A 136 -5.47 -7.51 -27.89
CA ALA A 136 -5.86 -8.28 -26.71
C ALA A 136 -6.94 -9.31 -27.06
N VAL A 137 -7.97 -8.92 -27.83
CA VAL A 137 -9.04 -9.83 -28.27
C VAL A 137 -8.53 -10.87 -29.26
N LEU A 138 -7.70 -10.48 -30.24
CA LEU A 138 -7.11 -11.43 -31.18
C LEU A 138 -6.14 -12.41 -30.49
N SER A 139 -5.37 -11.94 -29.50
CA SER A 139 -4.53 -12.80 -28.67
C SER A 139 -5.38 -13.79 -27.89
N LEU A 140 -6.53 -13.36 -27.37
CA LEU A 140 -7.48 -14.23 -26.69
C LEU A 140 -8.05 -15.29 -27.64
N LEU A 141 -8.50 -14.88 -28.83
CA LEU A 141 -8.99 -15.79 -29.88
C LEU A 141 -7.93 -16.81 -30.30
N GLY A 142 -6.66 -16.39 -30.42
CA GLY A 142 -5.55 -17.26 -30.77
C GLY A 142 -5.29 -18.39 -29.77
N THR A 143 -5.73 -18.26 -28.52
CA THR A 143 -5.61 -19.32 -27.48
C THR A 143 -6.73 -20.37 -27.54
N GLN A 144 -7.77 -20.10 -28.32
CA GLN A 144 -8.92 -21.00 -28.46
C GLN A 144 -8.65 -22.12 -29.48
N PRO A 145 -9.38 -23.25 -29.43
CA PRO A 145 -9.32 -24.26 -30.47
C PRO A 145 -9.79 -23.69 -31.82
N GLN A 146 -9.28 -24.24 -32.92
CA GLN A 146 -9.67 -23.83 -34.27
C GLN A 146 -11.18 -23.98 -34.48
N CYS A 147 -11.80 -22.98 -35.09
CA CYS A 147 -13.22 -23.03 -35.45
C CYS A 147 -13.52 -24.11 -36.48
N THR A 148 -14.61 -24.86 -36.28
CA THR A 148 -15.20 -25.65 -37.37
C THR A 148 -15.96 -24.74 -38.35
N PHE A 149 -16.24 -25.22 -39.56
CA PHE A 149 -17.01 -24.46 -40.55
C PHE A 149 -18.40 -24.07 -40.03
N GLU A 150 -19.06 -24.96 -39.29
CA GLU A 150 -20.36 -24.69 -38.67
C GLU A 150 -20.26 -23.56 -37.64
N GLN A 151 -19.20 -23.55 -36.83
CA GLN A 151 -18.95 -22.50 -35.83
C GLN A 151 -18.65 -21.15 -36.49
N ILE A 152 -17.91 -21.12 -37.60
CA ILE A 152 -17.68 -19.88 -38.37
C ILE A 152 -19.00 -19.32 -38.92
N ALA A 153 -19.87 -20.19 -39.45
CA ALA A 153 -21.18 -19.78 -39.96
C ALA A 153 -22.08 -19.24 -38.83
N GLN A 154 -22.11 -19.92 -37.68
CA GLN A 154 -22.85 -19.48 -36.50
C GLN A 154 -22.31 -18.17 -35.92
N MET A 155 -20.99 -18.00 -35.84
CA MET A 155 -20.35 -16.77 -35.39
C MET A 155 -20.72 -15.61 -36.31
N THR A 156 -20.67 -15.82 -37.62
CA THR A 156 -21.03 -14.81 -38.61
C THR A 156 -22.50 -14.40 -38.46
N LEU A 157 -23.41 -15.38 -38.42
CA LEU A 157 -24.84 -15.12 -38.21
C LEU A 157 -25.11 -14.45 -36.86
N GLY A 158 -24.43 -14.87 -35.80
CA GLY A 158 -24.54 -14.31 -34.45
C GLY A 158 -24.08 -12.87 -34.37
N LEU A 159 -22.97 -12.50 -35.02
CA LEU A 159 -22.49 -11.12 -35.11
C LEU A 159 -23.49 -10.18 -35.79
N PHE A 160 -24.21 -10.67 -36.81
CA PHE A 160 -25.22 -9.88 -37.51
C PHE A 160 -26.59 -9.85 -36.83
N SER A 161 -26.95 -10.92 -36.11
CA SER A 161 -28.27 -11.07 -35.48
C SER A 161 -28.30 -10.76 -33.97
N GLY A 162 -27.15 -10.53 -33.34
CA GLY A 162 -27.03 -10.41 -31.89
C GLY A 162 -27.25 -11.73 -31.14
N GLY A 163 -27.08 -12.86 -31.82
CA GLY A 163 -27.27 -14.21 -31.26
C GLY A 163 -26.13 -14.65 -30.33
N GLN A 164 -26.29 -15.83 -29.71
CA GLN A 164 -25.21 -16.47 -28.95
C GLN A 164 -24.08 -16.88 -29.91
N ILE A 165 -22.87 -16.42 -29.63
CA ILE A 165 -21.67 -16.73 -30.39
C ILE A 165 -20.84 -17.72 -29.56
N GLU A 166 -20.59 -18.92 -30.10
CA GLU A 166 -19.54 -19.80 -29.59
C GLU A 166 -18.19 -19.29 -30.09
N PHE A 167 -17.29 -19.01 -29.16
CA PHE A 167 -15.98 -18.45 -29.48
C PHE A 167 -14.97 -19.57 -29.73
N CYS A 168 -14.27 -19.46 -30.86
CA CYS A 168 -13.22 -20.34 -31.32
C CYS A 168 -12.18 -19.49 -32.08
N ASN A 169 -11.03 -20.07 -32.41
CA ASN A 169 -9.96 -19.39 -33.16
C ASN A 169 -10.26 -19.42 -34.67
N PRO A 170 -10.62 -18.28 -35.29
CA PRO A 170 -10.96 -18.26 -36.70
C PRO A 170 -9.69 -18.32 -37.58
N PRO A 171 -9.80 -18.74 -38.84
CA PRO A 171 -8.70 -18.68 -39.79
C PRO A 171 -8.13 -17.26 -39.90
N ALA A 172 -6.80 -17.14 -40.03
CA ALA A 172 -6.09 -15.86 -40.01
C ALA A 172 -6.57 -14.90 -41.13
N GLU A 173 -7.10 -15.45 -42.22
CA GLU A 173 -7.69 -14.71 -43.34
C GLU A 173 -8.92 -13.88 -42.92
N LEU A 174 -9.59 -14.26 -41.83
CA LEU A 174 -10.75 -13.56 -41.29
C LEU A 174 -10.38 -12.42 -40.31
N TYR A 175 -9.13 -12.36 -39.82
CA TYR A 175 -8.73 -11.33 -38.84
C TYR A 175 -8.91 -9.89 -39.35
N PRO A 176 -8.58 -9.56 -40.62
CA PRO A 176 -8.81 -8.21 -41.14
C PRO A 176 -10.30 -7.84 -41.18
N ALA A 177 -11.19 -8.83 -41.39
CA ALA A 177 -12.64 -8.62 -41.39
C ALA A 177 -13.21 -8.46 -39.97
N LEU A 178 -12.62 -9.12 -38.97
CA LEU A 178 -13.04 -9.06 -37.57
C LEU A 178 -12.54 -7.79 -36.87
N THR A 179 -11.38 -7.28 -37.24
CA THR A 179 -10.74 -6.10 -36.63
C THR A 179 -11.69 -4.88 -36.48
N PRO A 180 -12.38 -4.40 -37.52
CA PRO A 180 -13.29 -3.25 -37.39
C PRO A 180 -14.51 -3.56 -36.51
N ILE A 181 -14.96 -4.81 -36.49
CA ILE A 181 -16.08 -5.24 -35.63
C ILE A 181 -15.64 -5.18 -34.17
N ILE A 182 -14.49 -5.78 -33.85
CA ILE A 182 -13.90 -5.75 -32.51
C ILE A 182 -13.68 -4.31 -32.06
N GLN A 183 -13.07 -3.49 -32.92
CA GLN A 183 -12.80 -2.08 -32.61
C GLN A 183 -14.09 -1.30 -32.33
N SER A 184 -15.14 -1.50 -33.15
CA SER A 184 -16.44 -0.86 -32.95
C SER A 184 -17.10 -1.28 -31.63
N GLN A 185 -17.08 -2.58 -31.30
CA GLN A 185 -17.63 -3.09 -30.05
C GLN A 185 -16.87 -2.58 -28.81
N MET A 186 -15.54 -2.51 -28.89
CA MET A 186 -14.70 -1.97 -27.83
C MET A 186 -14.90 -0.47 -27.64
N GLN A 187 -15.04 0.29 -28.73
CA GLN A 187 -15.38 1.72 -28.68
C GLN A 187 -16.75 1.96 -28.04
N PHE A 188 -17.76 1.18 -28.41
CA PHE A 188 -19.08 1.25 -27.81
C PHE A 188 -19.04 0.96 -26.31
N THR A 189 -18.34 -0.11 -25.93
CA THR A 189 -18.17 -0.49 -24.52
C THR A 189 -17.41 0.59 -23.74
N ALA A 190 -16.33 1.14 -24.31
CA ALA A 190 -15.55 2.21 -23.69
C ALA A 190 -16.36 3.49 -23.51
N ALA A 191 -17.28 3.82 -24.45
CA ALA A 191 -18.16 4.98 -24.35
C ALA A 191 -19.17 4.86 -23.20
N ALA A 192 -19.59 3.64 -22.85
CA ALA A 192 -20.46 3.39 -21.70
C ALA A 192 -19.74 3.51 -20.34
N ILE A 193 -18.41 3.43 -20.32
CA ILE A 193 -17.60 3.55 -19.11
C ILE A 193 -17.34 5.04 -18.82
N PRO A 194 -17.65 5.54 -17.62
CA PRO A 194 -17.33 6.92 -17.25
C PRO A 194 -15.82 7.12 -17.14
N ASP A 195 -15.34 8.36 -17.35
CA ASP A 195 -13.91 8.67 -17.23
C ASP A 195 -13.40 8.52 -15.79
N GLN A 196 -14.28 8.68 -14.81
CA GLN A 196 -13.95 8.61 -13.39
C GLN A 196 -15.06 7.90 -12.62
N ILE A 197 -14.69 7.08 -11.65
CA ILE A 197 -15.63 6.45 -10.71
C ILE A 197 -15.32 6.88 -9.28
N THR A 198 -16.35 7.25 -8.52
CA THR A 198 -16.19 7.59 -7.11
C THR A 198 -16.20 6.30 -6.28
N ILE A 199 -15.10 6.01 -5.59
CA ILE A 199 -14.97 4.83 -4.71
C ILE A 199 -15.53 5.15 -3.32
N ILE A 200 -15.24 6.36 -2.83
CA ILE A 200 -15.55 6.78 -1.47
C ILE A 200 -16.03 8.22 -1.50
N THR A 201 -17.12 8.49 -0.79
CA THR A 201 -17.65 9.84 -0.56
C THR A 201 -17.69 10.10 0.93
N ALA A 202 -17.44 11.36 1.31
CA ALA A 202 -17.55 11.84 2.67
C ALA A 202 -18.95 11.52 3.24
N PRO A 203 -19.04 10.83 4.40
CA PRO A 203 -20.33 10.64 5.05
C PRO A 203 -20.82 11.99 5.60
N LEU A 204 -22.10 12.27 5.43
CA LEU A 204 -22.74 13.50 5.92
C LEU A 204 -22.78 13.55 7.46
N GLU A 205 -22.77 12.39 8.11
CA GLU A 205 -22.83 12.23 9.57
C GLU A 205 -21.68 11.32 10.06
N ASN A 206 -21.09 11.65 11.21
CA ASN A 206 -20.01 10.88 11.85
C ASN A 206 -18.75 10.67 10.98
N ASP A 207 -18.33 11.70 10.23
CA ASP A 207 -17.08 11.67 9.47
C ASP A 207 -15.87 11.35 10.36
N PRO A 208 -15.11 10.26 10.09
CA PRO A 208 -13.92 9.91 10.86
C PRO A 208 -12.68 10.75 10.51
N ARG A 209 -12.66 11.47 9.39
CA ARG A 209 -11.49 12.24 8.91
C ARG A 209 -11.08 13.38 9.86
N PRO A 210 -11.99 14.13 10.50
CA PRO A 210 -11.62 15.10 11.54
C PRO A 210 -10.90 14.45 12.73
N ARG A 211 -11.39 13.30 13.22
CA ARG A 211 -10.73 12.56 14.30
C ARG A 211 -9.32 12.13 13.89
N LEU A 212 -9.16 11.68 12.64
CA LEU A 212 -7.85 11.34 12.10
C LEU A 212 -6.91 12.54 12.06
N LYS A 213 -7.37 13.73 11.65
CA LYS A 213 -6.56 14.96 11.68
C LYS A 213 -6.11 15.32 13.10
N THR A 214 -6.99 15.16 14.09
CA THR A 214 -6.65 15.34 15.51
C THR A 214 -5.57 14.34 15.95
N VAL A 215 -5.71 13.06 15.62
CA VAL A 215 -4.71 12.03 15.93
C VAL A 215 -3.37 12.38 15.28
N ARG A 216 -3.37 12.78 14.00
CA ARG A 216 -2.15 13.20 13.28
C ARG A 216 -1.49 14.41 13.91
N PHE A 217 -2.27 15.37 14.40
CA PHE A 217 -1.74 16.52 15.13
C PHE A 217 -0.98 16.09 16.39
N PHE A 218 -1.55 15.18 17.20
CA PHE A 218 -0.85 14.64 18.38
C PHE A 218 0.37 13.80 18.03
N MET A 219 0.32 13.02 16.94
CA MET A 219 1.47 12.27 16.43
C MET A 219 2.61 13.21 16.00
N ARG A 220 2.31 14.37 15.41
CA ARG A 220 3.32 15.39 15.08
C ARG A 220 3.90 16.07 16.31
N LEU A 221 3.09 16.24 17.35
CA LEU A 221 3.48 16.87 18.61
C LEU A 221 4.23 15.91 19.54
N SER A 222 4.20 14.60 19.27
CA SER A 222 4.78 13.58 20.13
C SER A 222 6.26 13.81 20.50
N PRO A 223 7.13 14.38 19.65
CA PRO A 223 8.53 14.66 20.04
C PRO A 223 8.69 15.72 21.13
N LEU A 224 7.69 16.56 21.40
CA LEU A 224 7.81 17.58 22.47
C LEU A 224 7.83 16.95 23.87
N LEU A 225 7.10 15.85 24.06
CA LEU A 225 7.01 15.18 25.35
C LEU A 225 8.35 14.59 25.84
N PRO A 226 9.10 13.80 25.05
CA PRO A 226 10.42 13.35 25.46
C PRO A 226 11.39 14.53 25.61
N LEU A 227 11.30 15.59 24.80
CA LEU A 227 12.14 16.78 25.00
C LEU A 227 11.89 17.45 26.36
N ALA A 228 10.63 17.53 26.81
CA ALA A 228 10.29 18.05 28.13
C ALA A 228 10.88 17.17 29.25
N PHE A 229 10.80 15.85 29.13
CA PHE A 229 11.42 14.94 30.10
C PHE A 229 12.95 14.99 30.10
N LEU A 230 13.55 15.13 28.92
CA LEU A 230 15.00 15.29 28.76
C LEU A 230 15.48 16.59 29.42
N LEU A 231 14.71 17.67 29.28
CA LEU A 231 14.94 18.93 29.99
C LEU A 231 14.75 18.78 31.51
N GLY A 232 13.80 17.97 31.96
CA GLY A 232 13.70 17.59 33.37
C GLY A 232 14.98 16.89 33.87
N VAL A 233 15.52 15.94 33.11
CA VAL A 233 16.78 15.27 33.42
C VAL A 233 17.94 16.27 33.52
N THR A 234 18.04 17.24 32.60
CA THR A 234 19.10 18.26 32.68
C THR A 234 18.98 19.11 33.93
N LEU A 235 17.79 19.63 34.23
CA LEU A 235 17.59 20.51 35.38
C LEU A 235 17.87 19.83 36.72
N PHE A 236 17.57 18.54 36.85
CA PHE A 236 17.68 17.86 38.15
C PHE A 236 18.98 17.08 38.37
N ALA A 237 19.64 16.57 37.31
CA ALA A 237 20.82 15.70 37.45
C ALA A 237 22.13 16.28 36.93
N VAL A 238 22.09 17.27 36.04
CA VAL A 238 23.31 17.73 35.36
C VAL A 238 24.02 18.78 36.19
N ARG A 239 25.18 18.41 36.77
CA ARG A 239 26.08 19.30 37.51
C ARG A 239 27.49 19.40 36.91
N SER A 240 27.78 18.56 35.92
CA SER A 240 29.07 18.47 35.25
C SER A 240 28.90 17.87 33.86
N ILE A 241 29.91 18.04 32.99
CA ILE A 241 29.92 17.45 31.64
C ILE A 241 29.82 15.92 31.74
N LYS A 242 30.52 15.32 32.72
CA LYS A 242 30.45 13.89 33.03
C LYS A 242 29.02 13.44 33.36
N SER A 243 28.34 14.18 34.24
CA SER A 243 26.96 13.90 34.62
C SER A 243 26.02 14.02 33.41
N TRP A 244 26.16 15.07 32.61
CA TRP A 244 25.39 15.27 31.39
C TRP A 244 25.51 14.09 30.43
N LEU A 245 26.73 13.68 30.11
CA LEU A 245 27.01 12.57 29.21
C LEU A 245 26.42 11.24 29.70
N MET A 246 26.51 10.95 31.00
CA MET A 246 25.95 9.73 31.57
C MET A 246 24.42 9.73 31.62
N TRP A 247 23.82 10.84 32.09
CA TRP A 247 22.37 10.96 32.25
C TRP A 247 21.61 11.10 30.95
N TRP A 248 22.24 11.56 29.87
CA TRP A 248 21.67 11.53 28.53
C TRP A 248 22.04 10.26 27.76
N GLY A 249 23.29 9.81 27.89
CA GLY A 249 23.81 8.66 27.16
C GLY A 249 23.05 7.37 27.45
N ILE A 250 22.82 7.05 28.73
CA ILE A 250 22.10 5.82 29.12
C ILE A 250 20.66 5.82 28.58
N PRO A 251 19.82 6.86 28.80
CA PRO A 251 18.47 6.86 28.25
C PRO A 251 18.42 6.88 26.72
N PHE A 252 19.33 7.58 26.04
CA PHE A 252 19.44 7.51 24.57
C PHE A 252 19.79 6.11 24.09
N PHE A 253 20.74 5.44 24.75
CA PHE A 253 21.12 4.07 24.42
C PHE A 253 19.92 3.12 24.56
N ILE A 254 19.24 3.15 25.71
CA ILE A 254 18.07 2.30 25.97
C ILE A 254 16.95 2.58 24.97
N THR A 255 16.64 3.86 24.72
CA THR A 255 15.61 4.27 23.74
C THR A 255 15.95 3.74 22.35
N GLY A 256 17.19 3.93 21.90
CA GLY A 256 17.65 3.48 20.59
C GLY A 256 17.59 1.96 20.45
N LEU A 257 18.03 1.23 21.48
CA LEU A 257 17.97 -0.22 21.51
C LEU A 257 16.53 -0.74 21.45
N LEU A 258 15.62 -0.17 22.25
CA LEU A 258 14.21 -0.55 22.26
C LEU A 258 13.54 -0.26 20.91
N ALA A 259 13.76 0.93 20.34
CA ALA A 259 13.22 1.29 19.03
C ALA A 259 13.75 0.37 17.92
N PHE A 260 15.04 0.03 17.95
CA PHE A 260 15.66 -0.90 17.01
C PHE A 260 15.03 -2.31 17.12
N VAL A 261 14.94 -2.86 18.32
CA VAL A 261 14.35 -4.20 18.57
C VAL A 261 12.88 -4.23 18.16
N MET A 262 12.09 -3.22 18.57
CA MET A 262 10.69 -3.12 18.18
C MET A 262 10.51 -2.96 16.67
N SER A 263 11.42 -2.27 15.99
CA SER A 263 11.35 -2.13 14.53
C SER A 263 11.71 -3.43 13.81
N LEU A 264 12.62 -4.24 14.36
CA LEU A 264 13.04 -5.51 13.77
C LEU A 264 11.94 -6.58 13.93
N ILE A 265 11.30 -6.62 15.09
CA ILE A 265 10.20 -7.55 15.41
C ILE A 265 8.85 -6.99 14.90
N GLY A 266 8.75 -5.70 14.65
CA GLY A 266 7.51 -5.04 14.26
C GLY A 266 6.96 -5.59 12.95
N ALA A 267 7.80 -5.80 11.93
CA ALA A 267 7.34 -6.31 10.64
C ALA A 267 6.57 -7.65 10.73
N PRO A 268 7.11 -8.73 11.33
CA PRO A 268 6.37 -9.98 11.47
C PRO A 268 5.16 -9.86 12.39
N VAL A 269 5.25 -9.07 13.48
CA VAL A 269 4.12 -8.89 14.40
C VAL A 269 2.97 -8.13 13.75
N PHE A 270 3.23 -7.00 13.12
CA PHE A 270 2.21 -6.23 12.40
C PHE A 270 1.64 -7.01 11.23
N GLY A 271 2.46 -7.77 10.50
CA GLY A 271 1.98 -8.68 9.45
C GLY A 271 0.96 -9.69 9.99
N ALA A 272 1.28 -10.39 11.08
CA ALA A 272 0.38 -11.35 11.71
C ALA A 272 -0.92 -10.71 12.26
N VAL A 273 -0.80 -9.53 12.88
CA VAL A 273 -1.97 -8.78 13.40
C VAL A 273 -2.86 -8.31 12.25
N PHE A 274 -2.27 -7.75 11.20
CA PHE A 274 -2.99 -7.26 10.03
C PHE A 274 -3.69 -8.40 9.30
N GLN A 275 -3.01 -9.54 9.11
CA GLN A 275 -3.60 -10.75 8.55
C GLN A 275 -4.80 -11.21 9.37
N ARG A 276 -4.66 -11.29 10.71
CA ARG A 276 -5.77 -11.68 11.59
C ARG A 276 -6.94 -10.72 11.51
N MET A 277 -6.67 -9.41 11.41
CA MET A 277 -7.70 -8.38 11.28
C MET A 277 -8.40 -8.44 9.91
N LEU A 278 -7.64 -8.64 8.83
CA LEU A 278 -8.16 -8.82 7.47
C LEU A 278 -9.04 -10.06 7.36
N VAL A 279 -8.55 -11.21 7.82
CA VAL A 279 -9.32 -12.47 7.79
C VAL A 279 -10.61 -12.33 8.61
N ASN A 280 -10.55 -11.68 9.77
CA ASN A 280 -11.74 -11.54 10.61
C ASN A 280 -12.76 -10.52 10.08
N ARG A 281 -12.34 -9.47 9.36
CA ARG A 281 -13.24 -8.40 8.89
C ARG A 281 -13.62 -8.49 7.42
N MET A 282 -12.79 -9.11 6.59
CA MET A 282 -12.94 -9.10 5.13
C MET A 282 -13.05 -10.50 4.51
N SER A 283 -13.11 -11.57 5.32
CA SER A 283 -13.28 -12.95 4.79
C SER A 283 -14.51 -13.14 3.92
N THR A 284 -15.55 -12.33 4.12
CA THR A 284 -16.79 -12.42 3.32
C THR A 284 -16.65 -11.79 1.93
N TYR A 285 -15.64 -10.95 1.69
CA TYR A 285 -15.54 -10.13 0.47
C TYR A 285 -14.23 -10.29 -0.31
N LEU A 286 -13.19 -10.87 0.29
CA LEU A 286 -11.91 -11.08 -0.38
C LEU A 286 -11.71 -12.56 -0.71
N PRO A 287 -11.62 -12.95 -2.01
CA PRO A 287 -11.15 -14.29 -2.37
C PRO A 287 -9.77 -14.56 -1.77
N THR A 288 -9.54 -15.81 -1.37
CA THR A 288 -8.33 -16.27 -0.66
C THR A 288 -7.03 -15.86 -1.37
N ILE A 289 -7.06 -15.77 -2.70
CA ILE A 289 -5.93 -15.32 -3.52
C ILE A 289 -5.47 -13.90 -3.17
N LEU A 290 -6.41 -12.98 -2.89
CA LEU A 290 -6.09 -11.60 -2.51
C LEU A 290 -5.49 -11.51 -1.11
N LEU A 291 -5.67 -12.52 -0.26
CA LEU A 291 -5.04 -12.57 1.06
C LEU A 291 -3.54 -12.84 0.97
N GLU A 292 -3.09 -13.70 0.05
CA GLU A 292 -1.66 -13.97 -0.16
C GLU A 292 -0.92 -12.72 -0.65
N TYR A 293 -1.42 -12.10 -1.74
CA TYR A 293 -0.87 -10.84 -2.22
C TYR A 293 -1.02 -9.70 -1.21
N GLY A 294 -2.12 -9.69 -0.45
CA GLY A 294 -2.36 -8.73 0.62
C GLY A 294 -1.32 -8.82 1.74
N ASN A 295 -0.85 -10.02 2.08
CA ASN A 295 0.17 -10.22 3.11
C ASN A 295 1.53 -9.71 2.67
N ASP A 296 1.97 -10.03 1.45
CA ASP A 296 3.25 -9.54 0.92
C ASP A 296 3.25 -8.01 0.81
N LEU A 297 2.15 -7.44 0.32
CA LEU A 297 1.98 -5.99 0.23
C LEU A 297 1.98 -5.33 1.62
N ALA A 298 1.25 -5.90 2.58
CA ALA A 298 1.22 -5.40 3.95
C ALA A 298 2.60 -5.48 4.60
N ALA A 299 3.34 -6.57 4.41
CA ALA A 299 4.69 -6.74 4.92
C ALA A 299 5.64 -5.71 4.29
N ALA A 300 5.57 -5.49 2.97
CA ALA A 300 6.36 -4.48 2.27
C ALA A 300 6.04 -3.07 2.77
N MET A 301 4.77 -2.75 2.99
CA MET A 301 4.32 -1.46 3.54
C MET A 301 4.81 -1.26 4.98
N VAL A 302 4.63 -2.25 5.86
CA VAL A 302 5.12 -2.18 7.24
C VAL A 302 6.64 -2.02 7.26
N LYS A 303 7.36 -2.74 6.41
CA LYS A 303 8.81 -2.59 6.26
C LYS A 303 9.19 -1.18 5.80
N ALA A 304 8.46 -0.60 4.85
CA ALA A 304 8.67 0.78 4.42
C ALA A 304 8.43 1.80 5.56
N LEU A 305 7.45 1.55 6.43
CA LEU A 305 7.16 2.39 7.60
C LEU A 305 8.18 2.26 8.73
N LEU A 306 8.67 1.04 8.99
CA LEU A 306 9.56 0.74 10.11
C LEU A 306 11.04 0.96 9.79
N ASN A 307 11.46 0.82 8.53
CA ASN A 307 12.87 0.93 8.15
C ASN A 307 13.54 2.25 8.61
N PRO A 308 12.90 3.43 8.55
CA PRO A 308 13.46 4.66 9.12
C PRO A 308 13.65 4.58 10.65
N ILE A 309 12.72 3.95 11.38
CA ILE A 309 12.78 3.79 12.83
C ILE A 309 13.92 2.85 13.21
N LEU A 310 14.15 1.79 12.44
CA LEU A 310 15.29 0.90 12.61
C LEU A 310 16.62 1.68 12.59
N TRP A 311 16.83 2.50 11.55
CA TRP A 311 18.05 3.28 11.40
C TRP A 311 18.18 4.39 12.44
N GLN A 312 17.09 5.09 12.76
CA GLN A 312 17.08 6.11 13.81
C GLN A 312 17.36 5.53 15.19
N GLY A 313 16.76 4.37 15.50
CA GLY A 313 17.00 3.65 16.75
C GLY A 313 18.45 3.19 16.88
N LEU A 314 19.00 2.61 15.82
CA LEU A 314 20.41 2.20 15.76
C LEU A 314 21.36 3.39 15.96
N LEU A 315 21.14 4.49 15.23
CA LEU A 315 21.92 5.72 15.37
C LEU A 315 21.84 6.29 16.79
N LEU A 316 20.63 6.36 17.36
CA LEU A 316 20.42 6.85 18.73
C LEU A 316 21.11 5.94 19.76
N ALA A 317 21.10 4.63 19.55
CA ALA A 317 21.80 3.66 20.40
C ALA A 317 23.31 3.92 20.38
N PHE A 318 23.91 4.04 19.20
CA PHE A 318 25.34 4.31 19.08
C PHE A 318 25.74 5.66 19.68
N LEU A 319 24.94 6.72 19.46
CA LEU A 319 25.17 8.02 20.09
C LEU A 319 25.08 7.94 21.61
N GLY A 320 24.05 7.28 22.14
CA GLY A 320 23.88 7.09 23.59
C GLY A 320 25.04 6.32 24.21
N LEU A 321 25.48 5.24 23.56
CA LEU A 321 26.63 4.45 24.00
C LEU A 321 27.92 5.28 23.97
N GLY A 322 28.16 6.03 22.90
CA GLY A 322 29.32 6.92 22.77
C GLY A 322 29.35 7.99 23.85
N MET A 323 28.20 8.61 24.15
CA MET A 323 28.07 9.58 25.24
C MET A 323 28.36 8.93 26.60
N ALA A 324 27.77 7.77 26.89
CA ALA A 324 28.00 7.06 28.15
C ALA A 324 29.48 6.64 28.32
N ALA A 325 30.10 6.13 27.25
CA ALA A 325 31.52 5.78 27.25
C ALA A 325 32.41 7.00 27.47
N ALA A 326 32.17 8.11 26.76
CA ALA A 326 32.90 9.36 26.97
C ALA A 326 32.74 9.89 28.41
N GLY A 327 31.53 9.84 28.96
CA GLY A 327 31.26 10.19 30.35
C GLY A 327 32.02 9.30 31.34
N TYR A 328 32.21 8.02 31.04
CA TYR A 328 33.00 7.12 31.88
C TYR A 328 34.49 7.51 31.92
N PHE A 329 35.08 7.93 30.79
CA PHE A 329 36.50 8.28 30.70
C PHE A 329 36.85 9.71 31.13
N ILE A 330 35.89 10.64 31.16
CA ILE A 330 36.15 12.03 31.57
C ILE A 330 36.31 12.12 33.10
N LYS A 331 37.46 12.66 33.54
CA LYS A 331 37.70 13.00 34.95
C LYS A 331 36.77 14.15 35.38
N GLU A 332 36.23 14.07 36.59
CA GLU A 332 35.27 15.05 37.11
C GLU A 332 35.87 16.47 37.09
N ARG A 333 35.37 17.31 36.18
CA ARG A 333 35.54 18.77 36.24
C ARG A 333 34.16 19.36 36.53
N THR A 334 34.04 20.01 37.68
CA THR A 334 32.86 20.78 38.06
C THR A 334 32.71 21.96 37.10
N ILE A 335 31.51 22.12 36.53
CA ILE A 335 31.16 23.32 35.78
C ILE A 335 30.76 24.35 36.85
N SER A 336 31.55 25.42 37.01
CA SER A 336 31.25 26.52 37.93
C SER A 336 30.16 27.42 37.36
#